data_AF-A0A2E4XNT7-F1
#
_entry.id   AF-A0A2E4XNT7-F1
#
_cell.length_a   1.000
_cell.length_b   1.000
_cell.length_c   1.000
_cell.angle_alpha   90.00
_cell.angle_beta   90.00
_cell.angle_gamma   90.00
#
_symmetry.space_group_name_H-M   'P 1'
#
loop_
_entity.id
_entity.type
_entity.pdbx_description
1 polymer ?
#
loop_
_entity_poly.entity_id
_entity_poly.type
_entity_poly.pdbx_seq_one_letter_code
_entity_poly.pdbx_strand_id
1 'polypeptide(L)'
;MENEVIEICGTYPEGFQKIEISSNPNYIFINDPNFTPVKVWDIDQNSVLVNSFIECEHYVTGGWNYNPILNAEAIYQNRLSMVLVFSFAIYMLIKKKQLLKNE
;
A
#
# COMPACT_ATOMS: atom_id res chain seq x y z
N MET A 1 6.81 -3.87 9.58
CA MET A 1 6.22 -2.95 10.55
C MET A 1 7.17 -1.82 10.94
N GLU A 2 8.26 -2.03 11.69
CA GLU A 2 9.18 -0.92 12.04
C GLU A 2 9.78 -0.22 10.80
N ASN A 3 10.18 -0.99 9.79
CA ASN A 3 10.69 -0.44 8.52
C ASN A 3 9.63 0.39 7.77
N GLU A 4 8.35 0.01 7.84
CA GLU A 4 7.25 0.71 7.17
C GLU A 4 6.92 2.02 7.90
N VAL A 5 7.02 2.02 9.23
CA VAL A 5 6.90 3.26 10.02
C VAL A 5 8.03 4.20 9.64
N ILE A 6 9.27 3.72 9.51
CA ILE A 6 10.39 4.57 9.11
C ILE A 6 10.19 5.14 7.71
N GLU A 7 9.69 4.34 6.77
CA GLU A 7 9.44 4.76 5.39
C GLU A 7 8.30 5.80 5.29
N ILE A 8 7.22 5.61 6.06
CA ILE A 8 6.00 6.43 5.97
C ILE A 8 6.04 7.64 6.92
N CYS A 9 6.45 7.42 8.17
CA CYS A 9 6.40 8.39 9.27
C CYS A 9 7.75 9.04 9.57
N GLY A 10 8.87 8.49 9.07
CA GLY A 10 10.22 8.95 9.35
C GLY A 10 10.89 8.20 10.52
N THR A 11 12.14 8.56 10.84
CA THR A 11 12.89 7.90 11.91
C THR A 11 12.28 8.15 13.28
N TYR A 12 12.34 7.15 14.15
CA TYR A 12 11.92 7.29 15.55
C TYR A 12 12.70 8.41 16.25
N PRO A 13 12.01 9.35 16.93
CA PRO A 13 12.67 10.40 17.71
C PRO A 13 13.40 9.80 18.92
N GLU A 14 14.46 10.48 19.36
CA GLU A 14 15.27 10.02 20.49
C GLU A 14 14.41 9.93 21.77
N GLY A 15 14.47 8.79 22.47
CA GLY A 15 13.66 8.55 23.66
C GLY A 15 12.18 8.27 23.40
N PHE A 16 11.79 7.97 22.15
CA PHE A 16 10.42 7.55 21.84
C PHE A 16 9.98 6.39 22.72
N GLN A 17 8.87 6.58 23.45
CA GLN A 17 8.22 5.53 24.20
C GLN A 17 6.90 5.20 23.52
N LYS A 18 6.76 3.95 23.09
CA LYS A 18 5.51 3.47 22.51
C LYS A 18 4.42 3.49 23.59
N ILE A 19 3.37 4.25 23.33
CA ILE A 19 2.19 4.30 24.19
C ILE A 19 1.25 3.20 23.71
N GLU A 20 0.90 2.26 24.58
CA GLU A 20 -0.20 1.34 24.31
C GLU A 20 -1.52 2.08 24.46
N ILE A 21 -2.03 2.55 23.33
CA ILE A 21 -3.37 3.12 23.25
C ILE A 21 -4.34 1.94 23.29
N SER A 22 -4.76 1.57 24.50
CA SER A 22 -5.92 0.69 24.72
C SER A 22 -7.12 1.22 23.94
N SER A 23 -8.14 0.39 23.67
CA SER A 23 -9.38 0.75 22.96
C SER A 23 -10.24 1.78 23.70
N ASN A 24 -9.67 2.95 24.00
CA ASN A 24 -10.30 4.10 24.60
C ASN A 24 -10.81 4.98 23.45
N PRO A 25 -12.13 5.01 23.21
CA PRO A 25 -12.71 5.78 22.11
C PRO A 25 -12.58 7.30 22.32
N ASN A 26 -12.17 7.76 23.51
CA ASN A 26 -11.98 9.17 23.84
C ASN A 26 -10.51 9.60 23.79
N TYR A 27 -9.60 8.73 23.37
CA TYR A 27 -8.21 9.12 23.20
C TYR A 27 -8.06 10.03 21.99
N ILE A 28 -7.41 11.17 22.18
CA ILE A 28 -7.16 12.17 21.13
C ILE A 28 -5.64 12.32 20.99
N PHE A 29 -5.14 12.12 19.78
CA PHE A 29 -3.74 12.38 19.46
C PHE A 29 -3.42 13.86 19.56
N ILE A 30 -2.27 14.18 20.14
CA ILE A 30 -1.79 15.56 20.27
C ILE A 30 -0.99 15.90 19.01
N ASN A 31 -1.36 16.98 18.33
CA ASN A 31 -0.63 17.47 17.16
C ASN A 31 0.78 17.91 17.55
N ASP A 32 1.77 17.50 16.78
CA ASP A 32 3.15 17.98 16.89
C ASP A 32 3.41 19.01 15.79
N PRO A 33 3.61 20.31 16.12
CA PRO A 33 3.88 21.34 15.12
C PRO A 33 5.15 21.12 14.30
N ASN A 34 6.09 20.30 14.79
CA ASN A 34 7.34 20.00 14.08
C ASN A 34 7.22 18.75 13.19
N PHE A 35 6.10 18.03 13.26
CA PHE A 35 5.86 16.86 12.45
C PHE A 35 5.20 17.27 11.12
N THR A 36 5.82 16.88 10.01
CA THR A 36 5.22 17.09 8.68
C THR A 36 4.00 16.19 8.55
N PRO A 37 2.80 16.73 8.27
CA PRO A 37 1.60 15.90 8.17
C PRO A 37 1.73 14.82 7.09
N VAL A 38 1.39 13.59 7.43
CA VAL A 38 1.47 12.43 6.53
C VAL A 38 0.06 11.92 6.25
N LYS A 39 -0.21 11.54 4.99
CA LYS A 39 -1.47 10.90 4.60
C LYS A 39 -1.26 9.39 4.53
N VAL A 40 -1.92 8.66 5.42
CA VAL A 40 -1.88 7.19 5.47
C VAL A 40 -3.18 6.59 4.94
N TRP A 41 -3.11 5.35 4.47
CA TRP A 41 -4.25 4.66 3.84
C TRP A 41 -4.39 3.24 4.38
N ASP A 42 -5.63 2.78 4.52
CA ASP A 42 -5.92 1.37 4.76
C ASP A 42 -6.10 0.59 3.45
N ILE A 43 -6.30 -0.71 3.57
CA ILE A 43 -6.52 -1.62 2.44
C ILE A 43 -7.80 -1.31 1.65
N ASP A 44 -8.79 -0.68 2.30
CA ASP A 44 -10.07 -0.28 1.73
C ASP A 44 -10.00 1.10 1.06
N GLN A 45 -8.81 1.71 1.02
CA GLN A 45 -8.53 3.04 0.46
C GLN A 45 -9.19 4.19 1.22
N ASN A 46 -9.59 3.98 2.48
CA ASN A 46 -9.82 5.09 3.38
C ASN A 46 -8.50 5.78 3.67
N SER A 47 -8.56 7.08 3.97
CA SER A 47 -7.36 7.84 4.25
C SER A 47 -7.56 8.80 5.39
N VAL A 48 -6.50 9.00 6.17
CA VAL A 48 -6.46 9.96 7.28
C VAL A 48 -5.16 10.77 7.19
N LEU A 49 -5.24 12.04 7.57
CA LEU A 49 -4.09 12.92 7.67
C LEU A 49 -3.65 12.95 9.14
N VAL A 50 -2.45 12.45 9.41
CA VAL A 50 -1.88 12.37 10.76
C VAL A 50 -0.89 13.51 10.98
N ASN A 51 -0.87 14.08 12.18
CA ASN A 51 -0.12 15.30 12.52
C ASN A 51 0.85 15.11 13.69
N SER A 52 1.17 13.87 14.05
CA SER A 52 2.24 13.57 15.00
C SER A 52 2.87 12.21 14.70
N PHE A 53 4.11 12.02 15.13
CA PHE A 53 4.81 10.74 14.95
C PHE A 53 4.10 9.58 15.68
N ILE A 54 3.62 9.83 16.91
CA ILE A 54 2.89 8.83 17.71
C ILE A 54 1.60 8.40 17.00
N GLU A 55 0.86 9.34 16.42
CA GLU A 55 -0.33 9.06 15.64
C GLU A 55 0.00 8.24 14.38
N CYS A 56 1.01 8.68 13.62
CA CYS A 56 1.43 7.99 12.41
C CYS A 56 1.87 6.54 12.69
N GLU A 57 2.70 6.33 13.73
CA GLU A 57 3.15 4.99 14.13
C GLU A 57 1.98 4.10 14.54
N HIS A 58 1.00 4.64 15.27
CA HIS A 58 -0.19 3.89 15.67
C HIS A 58 -1.01 3.44 14.45
N TYR A 59 -1.26 4.33 13.49
CA TYR A 59 -2.00 3.97 12.27
C TYR A 59 -1.23 2.95 11.42
N VAL A 60 0.06 3.18 11.17
CA VAL A 60 0.88 2.29 10.32
C VAL A 60 1.02 0.90 10.96
N THR A 61 1.25 0.82 12.28
CA THR A 61 1.28 -0.46 12.99
C THR A 61 -0.10 -1.14 13.06
N GLY A 62 -1.18 -0.35 13.00
CA GLY A 62 -2.56 -0.81 12.87
C GLY A 62 -2.97 -1.24 11.46
N GLY A 63 -2.06 -1.25 10.49
CA GLY A 63 -2.32 -1.72 9.12
C GLY A 63 -2.65 -0.62 8.10
N TRP A 64 -2.42 0.65 8.44
CA TRP A 64 -2.57 1.77 7.52
C TRP A 64 -1.27 2.06 6.74
N ASN A 65 -0.63 1.01 6.23
CA ASN A 65 0.59 1.03 5.43
C ASN A 65 0.30 0.88 3.92
N TYR A 66 -0.95 1.05 3.49
CA TYR A 66 -1.33 0.84 2.10
C TYR A 66 -0.85 2.00 1.22
N ASN A 67 -0.16 1.69 0.11
CA ASN A 67 0.22 2.67 -0.90
C ASN A 67 -0.69 2.53 -2.14
N PRO A 68 -1.67 3.43 -2.34
CA PRO A 68 -2.64 3.27 -3.42
C PRO A 68 -2.00 3.34 -4.82
N ILE A 69 -0.92 4.10 -4.98
CA ILE A 69 -0.26 4.29 -6.28
C ILE A 69 0.52 3.02 -6.64
N LEU A 70 1.38 2.54 -5.75
CA LEU A 70 2.19 1.33 -5.99
C LEU A 70 1.30 0.10 -6.18
N ASN A 71 0.25 -0.02 -5.38
CA ASN A 71 -0.68 -1.15 -5.49
C ASN A 71 -1.49 -1.10 -6.79
N ALA A 72 -1.95 0.08 -7.21
CA ALA A 72 -2.60 0.24 -8.51
C ALA A 72 -1.65 -0.11 -9.66
N GLU A 73 -0.40 0.34 -9.60
CA GLU A 73 0.63 0.01 -10.58
C GLU A 73 0.83 -1.51 -10.69
N ALA A 74 1.02 -2.21 -9.57
CA ALA A 74 1.17 -3.66 -9.56
C ALA A 74 -0.05 -4.38 -10.16
N ILE A 75 -1.26 -3.92 -9.85
CA ILE A 75 -2.50 -4.46 -10.43
C ILE A 75 -2.53 -4.27 -11.95
N TYR A 76 -2.19 -3.07 -12.44
CA TYR A 76 -2.18 -2.78 -13.87
C TYR A 76 -1.11 -3.59 -14.62
N GLN A 77 0.10 -3.70 -14.05
CA GLN A 77 1.17 -4.53 -14.60
C GLN A 77 0.74 -5.99 -14.70
N ASN A 78 0.18 -6.57 -13.63
CA ASN A 78 -0.32 -7.95 -13.64
C ASN A 78 -1.43 -8.19 -14.67
N ARG A 79 -2.37 -7.24 -14.81
CA ARG A 79 -3.43 -7.31 -15.82
C ARG A 79 -2.85 -7.26 -17.24
N LEU A 80 -1.90 -6.37 -17.48
CA LEU A 80 -1.23 -6.26 -18.78
C LEU A 80 -0.49 -7.55 -19.13
N SER A 81 0.29 -8.09 -18.20
CA SER A 81 0.99 -9.37 -18.38
C SER A 81 0.02 -10.51 -18.73
N MET A 82 -1.12 -10.59 -18.02
CA MET A 82 -2.15 -11.57 -18.31
C MET A 82 -2.71 -11.44 -19.73
N VAL A 83 -3.04 -10.21 -20.17
CA VAL A 83 -3.52 -9.93 -21.53
C VAL A 83 -2.50 -10.33 -22.60
N LEU A 84 -1.21 -10.07 -22.37
CA LEU A 84 -0.14 -10.45 -23.30
C LEU A 84 0.00 -11.97 -23.41
N VAL A 85 -0.02 -12.70 -22.29
CA VAL A 85 0.03 -14.16 -22.28
C VAL A 85 -1.17 -14.76 -23.01
N PHE A 86 -2.39 -14.26 -22.75
CA PHE A 86 -3.59 -14.74 -23.44
C PHE A 86 -3.56 -14.43 -24.94
N SER A 87 -3.16 -13.23 -25.34
CA SER A 87 -3.09 -12.87 -26.76
C SER A 87 -2.06 -13.73 -27.51
N PHE A 88 -0.91 -14.00 -26.90
CA PHE A 88 0.10 -14.90 -27.46
C PHE A 88 -0.41 -16.35 -27.57
N ALA A 89 -1.08 -16.86 -26.53
CA ALA A 89 -1.68 -18.20 -26.56
C ALA A 89 -2.74 -18.32 -27.68
N ILE A 90 -3.61 -17.31 -27.82
CA ILE A 90 -4.61 -17.25 -28.90
C ILE A 90 -3.94 -17.24 -30.27
N TYR A 91 -2.89 -16.41 -30.45
CA TYR A 91 -2.12 -16.37 -31.70
C TYR A 91 -1.55 -17.74 -32.06
N MET A 92 -0.95 -18.45 -31.10
CA MET A 92 -0.39 -19.79 -31.31
C MET A 92 -1.47 -20.81 -31.70
N LEU A 93 -2.66 -20.76 -31.08
CA LEU A 93 -3.78 -21.62 -31.42
C LEU A 93 -4.31 -21.36 -32.84
N ILE A 94 -4.41 -20.09 -33.26
CA ILE A 94 -4.83 -19.70 -34.61
C ILE A 94 -3.81 -20.22 -35.63
N LYS A 95 -2.52 -19.99 -35.39
CA LYS A 95 -1.43 -20.44 -36.27
C LYS A 95 -1.41 -21.96 -36.42
N LYS A 96 -1.59 -22.70 -35.31
CA LYS A 96 -1.69 -24.17 -35.33
C LYS A 96 -2.88 -24.64 -36.19
N LYS A 97 -4.05 -24.01 -36.07
CA LYS A 97 -5.23 -24.35 -36.89
C LYS A 97 -5.01 -24.06 -38.37
N GLN A 98 -4.29 -22.99 -38.71
CA GLN A 98 -3.96 -22.66 -40.12
C GLN A 98 -2.99 -23.69 -40.72
N LEU A 99 -1.98 -24.13 -39.98
CA LEU A 99 -1.04 -25.16 -40.43
C LEU A 99 -1.77 -26.50 -40.70
N LEU A 100 -2.62 -26.94 -39.78
CA LEU A 100 -3.41 -28.17 -39.94
C LEU A 100 -4.43 -28.14 -41.09
N LYS A 101 -4.80 -26.94 -41.59
CA LYS A 101 -5.71 -26.79 -42.74
C LYS A 101 -4.96 -26.83 -44.08
N ASN A 102 -3.65 -26.61 -44.06
CA ASN A 102 -2.81 -26.53 -45.26
C ASN A 102 -2.04 -27.84 -45.55
N GLU A 103 -2.11 -28.81 -44.65
CA GLU A 103 -1.71 -30.23 -44.85
C GLU A 103 -2.91 -31.04 -45.33
#